data_AF-A0A2R2MN66-F1
#
_entry.id   AF-A0A2R2MN66-F1
#
_cell.length_a   1.000
_cell.length_b   1.000
_cell.length_c   1.000
_cell.angle_alpha   90.00
_cell.angle_beta   90.00
_cell.angle_gamma   90.00
#
_symmetry.space_group_name_H-M   'P 1'
#
loop_
_entity.id
_entity.type
_entity.pdbx_description
1 polymer ?
#
loop_
_entity_poly.entity_id
_entity_poly.type
_entity_poly.pdbx_seq_one_letter_code
_entity_poly.pdbx_strand_id
1 'polypeptide(L)'
;MLSMFMEDTIIGTKLKVTFIGERGTGGQGDAQKDAYCAFWNEFFSTSACGEYEKVPLLSPRYGREEWKAVGRILLKGYIDCGVYPLQLSLAFSSAFILGETSVSSDMLLQSFSMYLPEADRKIVDKALSGEDLDEDEQDDLLDLLTRMDCKGMPTKEDMCNTVLQIAHKKLIQEPKYAMDAMAETACGWLQILLPDVEKLRLMYESKTQTACKKCLGYLKQFIKGLDNAMLQKFMRYFTGSDLICMCHIDISFNRMVGLAKAPQAHTCGPLIELPCTYRSYPELRQDFMAILESHRLNMDIV
;
A
#
# COMPACT_ATOMS: atom_id res chain seq x y z
N MET A 1 4.92 16.54 -16.00
CA MET A 1 5.46 15.24 -16.48
C MET A 1 4.59 14.66 -17.59
N LEU A 2 3.29 14.46 -17.38
CA LEU A 2 2.37 13.85 -18.37
C LEU A 2 2.51 14.40 -19.81
N SER A 3 2.50 15.73 -19.98
CA SER A 3 2.63 16.38 -21.29
C SER A 3 3.92 16.04 -22.04
N MET A 4 5.04 15.80 -21.33
CA MET A 4 6.31 15.42 -21.95
C MET A 4 6.27 13.99 -22.48
N PHE A 5 5.45 13.13 -21.86
CA PHE A 5 5.34 11.71 -22.20
C PHE A 5 4.24 11.42 -23.22
N MET A 6 3.69 12.44 -23.88
CA MET A 6 2.74 12.25 -24.98
C MET A 6 3.43 11.72 -26.24
N GLU A 7 4.71 12.04 -26.45
CA GLU A 7 5.50 11.58 -27.60
C GLU A 7 6.17 10.23 -27.33
N ASP A 8 6.07 9.30 -28.28
CA ASP A 8 6.66 7.95 -28.18
C ASP A 8 8.19 7.93 -28.11
N THR A 9 8.84 8.93 -28.70
CA THR A 9 10.30 9.06 -28.78
C THR A 9 10.97 9.24 -27.41
N ILE A 10 10.19 9.61 -26.38
CA ILE A 10 10.73 9.89 -25.04
C ILE A 10 11.37 8.65 -24.38
N ILE A 11 10.91 7.43 -24.73
CA ILE A 11 11.43 6.20 -24.14
C ILE A 11 12.92 6.02 -24.41
N GLY A 12 13.36 6.34 -25.64
CA GLY A 12 14.76 6.28 -26.06
C GLY A 12 15.59 7.51 -25.68
N THR A 13 14.96 8.54 -25.11
CA THR A 13 15.63 9.81 -24.81
C THR A 13 16.27 9.81 -23.43
N LYS A 14 17.46 10.43 -23.31
CA LYS A 14 18.09 10.68 -22.01
C LYS A 14 17.46 11.92 -21.37
N LEU A 15 16.72 11.73 -20.28
CA LEU A 15 16.07 12.81 -19.57
C LEU A 15 17.05 13.54 -18.66
N LYS A 16 16.94 14.87 -18.58
CA LYS A 16 17.65 15.68 -17.58
C LYS A 16 16.61 16.35 -16.69
N VAL A 17 16.67 16.10 -15.39
CA VAL A 17 15.71 16.63 -14.42
C VAL A 17 16.42 17.64 -13.53
N THR A 18 15.79 18.81 -13.36
CA THR A 18 16.24 19.87 -12.46
C THR A 18 15.05 20.41 -11.69
N PHE A 19 15.12 20.40 -10.36
CA PHE A 19 14.11 21.02 -9.52
C PHE A 19 14.36 22.53 -9.43
N ILE A 20 13.31 23.33 -9.66
CA ILE A 20 13.41 24.79 -9.61
C ILE A 20 13.51 25.21 -8.14
N GLY A 21 14.55 25.96 -7.79
CA GLY A 21 14.74 26.50 -6.44
C GLY A 21 15.54 25.61 -5.48
N GLU A 22 15.90 24.38 -5.88
CA GLU A 22 16.73 23.49 -5.08
C GLU A 22 18.17 23.47 -5.60
N ARG A 23 19.14 23.73 -4.72
CA ARG A 23 20.56 23.42 -4.99
C ARG A 23 20.75 21.92 -4.78
N GLY A 24 20.54 21.13 -5.84
CA GLY A 24 20.67 19.68 -5.79
C GLY A 24 22.04 19.25 -5.26
N THR A 25 22.04 18.47 -4.18
CA THR A 25 23.24 17.82 -3.61
C THR A 25 23.41 16.37 -4.07
N GLY A 26 22.38 15.80 -4.72
CA GLY A 26 22.36 14.44 -5.27
C GLY A 26 22.79 14.34 -6.73
N GLY A 27 23.04 13.12 -7.20
CA GLY A 27 23.38 12.85 -8.60
C GLY A 27 22.18 13.04 -9.54
N GLN A 28 22.41 13.13 -10.85
CA GLN A 28 21.35 13.24 -11.86
C GLN A 28 20.30 12.09 -11.77
N GLY A 29 20.73 10.88 -11.38
CA GLY A 29 19.83 9.74 -11.18
C GLY A 29 18.89 9.89 -9.99
N ASP A 30 19.32 10.57 -8.91
CA ASP A 30 18.48 10.81 -7.73
C ASP A 30 17.35 11.79 -8.07
N ALA A 31 17.66 12.86 -8.80
CA ALA A 31 16.67 13.84 -9.23
C ALA A 31 15.60 13.24 -10.17
N GLN A 32 16.00 12.33 -11.08
CA GLN A 32 15.05 11.61 -11.93
C GLN A 32 14.12 10.71 -11.13
N LYS A 33 14.68 9.93 -10.20
CA LYS A 33 13.93 9.06 -9.30
C LYS A 33 12.91 9.85 -8.48
N ASP A 34 13.30 10.99 -7.93
CA ASP A 34 12.41 11.86 -7.15
C ASP A 34 11.27 12.42 -8.01
N ALA A 35 11.53 12.79 -9.26
CA ALA A 35 10.49 13.26 -10.18
C ALA A 35 9.46 12.17 -10.52
N TYR A 36 9.91 10.93 -10.77
CA TYR A 36 8.98 9.81 -10.97
C TYR A 36 8.16 9.51 -9.71
N CYS A 37 8.81 9.49 -8.54
CA CYS A 37 8.10 9.30 -7.27
C CYS A 37 7.06 10.41 -7.03
N ALA A 38 7.40 11.67 -7.32
CA ALA A 38 6.50 12.80 -7.18
C ALA A 38 5.28 12.68 -8.11
N PHE A 39 5.50 12.30 -9.38
CA PHE A 39 4.41 12.02 -10.31
C PHE A 39 3.47 10.93 -9.78
N TRP A 40 4.02 9.80 -9.33
CA TRP A 40 3.19 8.71 -8.83
C TRP A 40 2.42 9.09 -7.56
N ASN A 41 3.03 9.83 -6.64
CA ASN A 41 2.33 10.34 -5.46
C ASN A 41 1.13 11.23 -5.85
N GLU A 42 1.32 12.17 -6.78
CA GLU A 42 0.22 12.99 -7.29
C GLU A 42 -0.85 12.16 -8.01
N PHE A 43 -0.43 11.21 -8.85
CA PHE A 43 -1.32 10.32 -9.59
C PHE A 43 -2.20 9.51 -8.63
N PHE A 44 -1.62 8.90 -7.59
CA PHE A 44 -2.36 8.10 -6.62
C PHE A 44 -3.29 8.91 -5.73
N SER A 45 -3.00 10.19 -5.52
CA SER A 45 -3.87 11.10 -4.75
C SER A 45 -5.03 11.67 -5.56
N THR A 46 -4.94 11.72 -6.90
CA THR A 46 -5.90 12.46 -7.73
C THR A 46 -6.58 11.66 -8.83
N SER A 47 -5.97 10.55 -9.25
CA SER A 47 -6.30 9.84 -10.49
C SER A 47 -6.33 8.31 -10.31
N ALA A 48 -6.37 7.83 -9.07
CA ALA A 48 -6.47 6.43 -8.71
C ALA A 48 -7.46 6.25 -7.55
N CYS A 49 -8.04 5.06 -7.43
CA CYS A 49 -8.97 4.69 -6.37
C CYS A 49 -8.44 3.50 -5.57
N GLY A 50 -8.87 3.38 -4.31
CA GLY A 50 -8.40 2.39 -3.34
C GLY A 50 -7.56 3.00 -2.23
N GLU A 51 -7.20 2.18 -1.24
CA GLU A 51 -6.42 2.59 -0.08
C GLU A 51 -4.94 2.30 -0.24
N TYR A 52 -4.47 1.12 0.17
CA TYR A 52 -3.06 0.75 0.10
C TYR A 52 -2.65 0.31 -1.29
N GLU A 53 -3.48 -0.57 -1.86
CA GLU A 53 -3.44 -0.88 -3.27
C GLU A 53 -4.48 -0.03 -3.99
N LYS A 54 -4.05 0.53 -5.11
CA LYS A 54 -4.82 1.46 -5.92
C LYS A 54 -4.84 1.01 -7.36
N VAL A 55 -5.91 1.35 -8.06
CA VAL A 55 -6.02 1.16 -9.50
C VAL A 55 -6.37 2.49 -10.18
N PRO A 56 -6.00 2.68 -11.46
CA PRO A 56 -6.36 3.89 -12.19
C PRO A 56 -7.87 4.17 -12.13
N LEU A 57 -8.22 5.42 -11.82
CA LEU A 57 -9.61 5.86 -11.80
C LEU A 57 -9.95 6.51 -13.14
N LEU A 58 -10.94 5.95 -13.84
CA LEU A 58 -11.42 6.54 -15.08
C LEU A 58 -12.05 7.91 -14.80
N SER A 59 -11.63 8.92 -15.57
CA SER A 59 -12.16 10.27 -15.47
C SER A 59 -12.07 10.98 -16.82
N PRO A 60 -12.86 12.05 -17.04
CA PRO A 60 -12.77 12.84 -18.26
C PRO A 60 -11.40 13.50 -18.50
N ARG A 61 -10.52 13.55 -17.48
CA ARG A 61 -9.18 14.13 -17.58
C ARG A 61 -8.21 13.26 -18.38
N TYR A 62 -8.42 11.94 -18.43
CA TYR A 62 -7.51 11.00 -19.06
C TYR A 62 -8.18 10.28 -20.23
N GLY A 63 -7.83 10.70 -21.44
CA GLY A 63 -8.12 9.98 -22.67
C GLY A 63 -7.09 8.89 -22.94
N ARG A 64 -7.19 8.29 -24.14
CA ARG A 64 -6.30 7.20 -24.55
C ARG A 64 -4.83 7.62 -24.56
N GLU A 65 -4.53 8.81 -25.09
CA GLU A 65 -3.16 9.29 -25.23
C GLU A 65 -2.53 9.66 -23.88
N GLU A 66 -3.32 10.17 -22.93
CA GLU A 66 -2.88 10.39 -21.56
C GLU A 66 -2.59 9.05 -20.85
N TRP A 67 -3.42 8.02 -21.03
CA TRP A 67 -3.14 6.70 -20.47
C TRP A 67 -1.91 6.04 -21.09
N LYS A 68 -1.70 6.22 -22.40
CA LYS A 68 -0.44 5.85 -23.05
C LYS A 68 0.75 6.58 -22.43
N ALA A 69 0.63 7.88 -22.17
CA ALA A 69 1.67 8.65 -21.50
C ALA A 69 1.95 8.12 -20.09
N VAL A 70 0.93 7.73 -19.32
CA VAL A 70 1.11 7.06 -18.01
C VAL A 70 1.87 5.74 -18.17
N GLY A 71 1.55 4.93 -19.18
CA GLY A 71 2.29 3.72 -19.52
C GLY A 71 3.77 4.00 -19.83
N ARG A 72 4.05 5.01 -20.66
CA ARG A 72 5.43 5.45 -20.96
C ARG A 72 6.18 5.93 -19.71
N ILE A 73 5.52 6.68 -18.82
CA ILE A 73 6.12 7.13 -17.55
C ILE A 73 6.49 5.93 -16.67
N LEU A 74 5.60 4.94 -16.57
CA LEU A 74 5.85 3.71 -15.82
C LEU A 74 7.06 2.97 -16.38
N LEU A 75 7.06 2.70 -17.69
CA LEU A 75 8.15 1.98 -18.34
C LEU A 75 9.48 2.73 -18.18
N LYS A 76 9.49 4.03 -18.45
CA LYS A 76 10.70 4.85 -18.43
C LYS A 76 11.26 5.02 -17.02
N GLY A 77 10.41 5.22 -16.02
CA GLY A 77 10.82 5.28 -14.61
C GLY A 77 11.43 3.96 -14.12
N TYR A 78 10.90 2.84 -14.62
CA TYR A 78 11.46 1.53 -14.32
C TYR A 78 12.82 1.31 -14.99
N ILE A 79 12.95 1.62 -16.28
CA ILE A 79 14.22 1.47 -17.02
C ILE A 79 15.32 2.39 -16.47
N ASP A 80 15.00 3.67 -16.25
CA ASP A 80 16.01 4.67 -15.90
C ASP A 80 16.50 4.52 -14.45
N CYS A 81 15.60 4.16 -13.53
CA CYS A 81 15.85 4.26 -12.09
C CYS A 81 15.32 3.09 -11.24
N GLY A 82 14.73 2.06 -11.86
CA GLY A 82 14.10 0.95 -11.14
C GLY A 82 12.87 1.37 -10.32
N VAL A 83 12.21 2.46 -10.71
CA VAL A 83 11.01 2.96 -10.03
C VAL A 83 9.78 2.27 -10.62
N TYR A 84 9.22 1.34 -9.86
CA TYR A 84 7.88 0.80 -10.10
C TYR A 84 6.90 1.35 -9.04
N PRO A 85 5.70 1.80 -9.41
CA PRO A 85 4.74 2.36 -8.47
C PRO A 85 3.99 1.27 -7.70
N LEU A 86 4.57 0.80 -6.59
CA LEU A 86 4.05 -0.34 -5.79
C LEU A 86 2.72 -0.10 -5.06
N GLN A 87 2.17 1.11 -5.13
CA GLN A 87 0.77 1.35 -4.73
C GLN A 87 -0.21 0.88 -5.82
N LEU A 88 0.23 0.64 -7.07
CA LEU A 88 -0.61 -0.06 -8.03
C LEU A 88 -0.91 -1.45 -7.48
N SER A 89 -2.17 -1.87 -7.59
CA SER A 89 -2.57 -3.20 -7.13
C SER A 89 -1.72 -4.30 -7.78
N LEU A 90 -1.36 -5.32 -7.00
CA LEU A 90 -0.62 -6.48 -7.51
C LEU A 90 -1.48 -7.26 -8.53
N ALA A 91 -2.77 -7.44 -8.27
CA ALA A 91 -3.71 -8.02 -9.22
C ALA A 91 -3.79 -7.19 -10.52
N PHE A 92 -3.93 -5.86 -10.41
CA PHE A 92 -3.93 -4.97 -11.57
C PHE A 92 -2.61 -5.06 -12.36
N SER A 93 -1.47 -5.02 -11.67
CA SER A 93 -0.14 -5.10 -12.29
C SER A 93 0.10 -6.44 -12.97
N SER A 94 -0.39 -7.52 -12.38
CA SER A 94 -0.34 -8.86 -12.96
C SER A 94 -1.16 -8.92 -14.24
N ALA A 95 -2.41 -8.45 -14.23
CA ALA A 95 -3.23 -8.39 -15.43
C ALA A 95 -2.64 -7.49 -16.52
N PHE A 96 -2.14 -6.32 -16.15
CA PHE A 96 -1.52 -5.34 -17.03
C PHE A 96 -0.26 -5.87 -17.73
N ILE A 97 0.63 -6.54 -16.98
CA ILE A 97 1.91 -7.02 -17.50
C ILE A 97 1.75 -8.40 -18.12
N LEU A 98 1.10 -9.34 -17.45
CA LEU A 98 1.12 -10.77 -17.80
C LEU A 98 -0.19 -11.27 -18.41
N GLY A 99 -1.21 -10.40 -18.47
CA GLY A 99 -2.54 -10.73 -18.95
C GLY A 99 -3.47 -11.17 -17.82
N GLU A 100 -4.77 -10.93 -18.00
CA GLU A 100 -5.81 -11.18 -16.99
C GLU A 100 -5.84 -12.63 -16.49
N THR A 101 -5.51 -13.60 -17.33
CA THR A 101 -5.45 -15.02 -16.98
C THR A 101 -4.37 -15.38 -15.96
N SER A 102 -3.41 -14.48 -15.69
CA SER A 102 -2.37 -14.69 -14.68
C SER A 102 -2.85 -14.36 -13.26
N VAL A 103 -4.02 -13.74 -13.10
CA VAL A 103 -4.55 -13.31 -11.80
C VAL A 103 -5.33 -14.46 -11.17
N SER A 104 -4.84 -15.01 -10.06
CA SER A 104 -5.55 -16.03 -9.29
C SER A 104 -6.62 -15.42 -8.38
N SER A 105 -7.60 -16.23 -7.98
CA SER A 105 -8.61 -15.84 -6.98
C SER A 105 -7.99 -15.36 -5.67
N ASP A 106 -6.95 -16.04 -5.19
CA ASP A 106 -6.26 -15.67 -3.94
C ASP A 106 -5.57 -14.31 -4.05
N MET A 107 -4.89 -14.05 -5.17
CA MET A 107 -4.26 -12.75 -5.43
C MET A 107 -5.31 -11.65 -5.49
N LEU A 108 -6.44 -11.93 -6.14
CA LEU A 108 -7.52 -10.98 -6.29
C LEU A 108 -8.14 -10.61 -4.94
N LEU A 109 -8.38 -11.59 -4.06
CA LEU A 109 -8.88 -11.36 -2.70
C LEU A 109 -7.88 -10.57 -1.85
N GLN A 110 -6.59 -10.94 -1.90
CA GLN A 110 -5.55 -10.23 -1.16
C GLN A 110 -5.40 -8.77 -1.63
N SER A 111 -5.37 -8.55 -2.94
CA SER A 111 -5.35 -7.20 -3.51
C SER A 111 -6.61 -6.41 -3.17
N PHE A 112 -7.78 -7.05 -3.14
CA PHE A 112 -9.03 -6.38 -2.78
C PHE A 112 -9.08 -5.99 -1.30
N SER A 113 -8.61 -6.86 -0.42
CA SER A 113 -8.41 -6.54 1.00
C SER A 113 -7.52 -5.29 1.14
N MET A 114 -6.42 -5.20 0.36
CA MET A 114 -5.53 -4.04 0.36
C MET A 114 -6.10 -2.79 -0.32
N TYR A 115 -7.10 -2.94 -1.17
CA TYR A 115 -7.83 -1.86 -1.83
C TYR A 115 -8.86 -1.19 -0.91
N LEU A 116 -9.47 -1.96 0.00
CA LEU A 116 -10.49 -1.47 0.93
C LEU A 116 -9.92 -0.63 2.10
N PRO A 117 -10.72 0.32 2.62
CA PRO A 117 -10.55 0.88 3.97
C PRO A 117 -10.39 -0.19 5.03
N GLU A 118 -9.65 0.11 6.09
CA GLU A 118 -9.39 -0.86 7.16
C GLU A 118 -10.69 -1.35 7.82
N ALA A 119 -11.66 -0.46 8.03
CA ALA A 119 -12.97 -0.83 8.58
C ALA A 119 -13.69 -1.82 7.66
N ASP A 120 -13.86 -1.46 6.38
CA ASP A 120 -14.46 -2.31 5.35
C ASP A 120 -13.73 -3.66 5.23
N ARG A 121 -12.39 -3.67 5.33
CA ARG A 121 -11.58 -4.90 5.28
C ARG A 121 -11.92 -5.85 6.41
N LYS A 122 -11.95 -5.38 7.66
CA LYS A 122 -12.20 -6.23 8.83
C LYS A 122 -13.54 -6.94 8.71
N ILE A 123 -14.56 -6.22 8.25
CA ILE A 123 -15.90 -6.76 8.05
C ILE A 123 -15.91 -7.81 6.93
N VAL A 124 -15.24 -7.55 5.81
CA VAL A 124 -15.11 -8.53 4.71
C VAL A 124 -14.34 -9.77 5.15
N ASP A 125 -13.25 -9.63 5.90
CA ASP A 125 -12.45 -10.75 6.40
C ASP A 125 -13.29 -11.64 7.33
N LYS A 126 -14.09 -11.04 8.22
CA LYS A 126 -15.03 -11.75 9.11
C LYS A 126 -16.15 -12.45 8.33
N ALA A 127 -16.70 -11.79 7.31
CA ALA A 127 -17.70 -12.39 6.43
C ALA A 127 -17.15 -13.60 5.65
N LEU A 128 -15.89 -13.52 5.20
CA LEU A 128 -15.20 -14.60 4.48
C LEU A 128 -14.77 -15.77 5.40
N SER A 129 -14.49 -15.51 6.68
CA SER A 129 -14.20 -16.58 7.66
C SER A 129 -15.45 -17.37 8.05
N GLY A 130 -16.64 -16.86 7.73
CA GLY A 130 -17.93 -17.48 8.05
C GLY A 130 -18.42 -17.19 9.47
N GLU A 131 -17.70 -16.33 10.20
CA GLU A 131 -18.10 -15.83 11.51
C GLU A 131 -19.47 -15.15 11.46
N ASP A 132 -20.18 -15.20 12.59
CA ASP A 132 -21.45 -14.49 12.73
C ASP A 132 -21.17 -12.98 12.86
N LEU A 133 -21.86 -12.20 12.04
CA LEU A 133 -21.86 -10.74 12.08
C LEU A 133 -23.01 -10.28 12.98
N ASP A 134 -22.75 -9.32 13.86
CA ASP A 134 -23.82 -8.66 14.62
C ASP A 134 -24.66 -7.72 13.73
N GLU A 135 -25.68 -7.09 14.30
CA GLU A 135 -26.60 -6.22 13.52
C GLU A 135 -25.87 -5.02 12.90
N ASP A 136 -24.95 -4.40 13.63
CA ASP A 136 -24.19 -3.24 13.15
C ASP A 136 -23.21 -3.66 12.03
N GLU A 137 -22.51 -4.77 12.19
CA GLU A 137 -21.60 -5.33 11.18
C GLU A 137 -22.33 -5.79 9.91
N GLN A 138 -23.55 -6.31 10.03
CA GLN A 138 -24.38 -6.66 8.88
C GLN A 138 -24.80 -5.43 8.08
N ASP A 139 -25.20 -4.35 8.77
CA ASP A 139 -25.55 -3.08 8.14
C ASP A 139 -24.32 -2.46 7.45
N ASP A 140 -23.16 -2.44 8.11
CA ASP A 140 -21.91 -1.94 7.51
C ASP A 140 -21.49 -2.76 6.28
N LEU A 141 -21.61 -4.09 6.32
CA LEU A 141 -21.34 -4.95 5.17
C LEU A 141 -22.32 -4.67 4.02
N LEU A 142 -23.61 -4.49 4.33
CA LEU A 142 -24.63 -4.19 3.32
C LEU A 142 -24.36 -2.83 2.65
N ASP A 143 -23.96 -1.82 3.43
CA ASP A 143 -23.58 -0.51 2.93
C ASP A 143 -22.35 -0.57 2.02
N LEU A 144 -21.33 -1.34 2.41
CA LEU A 144 -20.16 -1.61 1.58
C LEU A 144 -20.56 -2.29 0.26
N LEU A 145 -21.33 -3.38 0.33
CA LEU A 145 -21.79 -4.12 -0.83
C LEU A 145 -22.60 -3.23 -1.78
N THR A 146 -23.48 -2.39 -1.23
CA THR A 146 -24.27 -1.42 -1.99
C THR A 146 -23.38 -0.39 -2.69
N ARG A 147 -22.37 0.17 -2.00
CA ARG A 147 -21.33 1.04 -2.60
C ARG A 147 -20.55 0.36 -3.72
N MET A 148 -20.44 -0.96 -3.70
CA MET A 148 -19.78 -1.77 -4.74
C MET A 148 -20.73 -2.22 -5.86
N ASP A 149 -21.98 -1.73 -5.87
CA ASP A 149 -23.08 -2.07 -6.76
C ASP A 149 -23.59 -3.53 -6.63
N CYS A 150 -23.44 -4.14 -5.46
CA CYS A 150 -24.07 -5.42 -5.13
C CYS A 150 -25.48 -5.18 -4.56
N LYS A 151 -26.50 -5.82 -5.16
CA LYS A 151 -27.93 -5.49 -4.92
C LYS A 151 -28.55 -6.17 -3.69
N GLY A 152 -27.75 -6.78 -2.82
CA GLY A 152 -28.24 -7.44 -1.62
C GLY A 152 -27.15 -8.22 -0.90
N MET A 153 -27.48 -8.70 0.30
CA MET A 153 -26.60 -9.51 1.13
C MET A 153 -26.46 -10.93 0.55
N PRO A 154 -25.23 -11.39 0.26
CA PRO A 154 -24.98 -12.77 -0.12
C PRO A 154 -25.29 -13.75 1.00
N THR A 155 -25.55 -15.00 0.64
CA THR A 155 -25.53 -16.09 1.61
C THR A 155 -24.09 -16.33 2.08
N LYS A 156 -23.90 -17.01 3.22
CA LYS A 156 -22.55 -17.40 3.69
C LYS A 156 -21.80 -18.25 2.65
N GLU A 157 -22.51 -19.11 1.92
CA GLU A 157 -21.95 -19.96 0.88
C GLU A 157 -21.50 -19.16 -0.36
N ASP A 158 -22.26 -18.12 -0.71
CA ASP A 158 -21.99 -17.28 -1.88
C ASP A 158 -21.07 -16.07 -1.59
N MET A 159 -20.76 -15.80 -0.32
CA MET A 159 -20.01 -14.62 0.11
C MET A 159 -18.66 -14.51 -0.60
N CYS A 160 -17.88 -15.59 -0.62
CA CYS A 160 -16.57 -15.61 -1.27
C CYS A 160 -16.67 -15.32 -2.77
N ASN A 161 -17.62 -15.96 -3.47
CA ASN A 161 -17.84 -15.75 -4.89
C ASN A 161 -18.29 -14.30 -5.19
N THR A 162 -19.14 -13.73 -4.33
CA THR A 162 -19.59 -12.34 -4.46
C THR A 162 -18.42 -11.38 -4.30
N VAL A 163 -17.62 -11.54 -3.25
CA VAL A 163 -16.43 -10.71 -3.01
C VAL A 163 -15.43 -10.84 -4.17
N LEU A 164 -15.22 -12.04 -4.70
CA LEU A 164 -14.37 -12.27 -5.88
C LEU A 164 -14.88 -11.50 -7.11
N GLN A 165 -16.18 -11.53 -7.39
CA GLN A 165 -16.78 -10.79 -8.51
C GLN A 165 -16.63 -9.28 -8.34
N ILE A 166 -16.85 -8.77 -7.12
CA ILE A 166 -16.66 -7.36 -6.79
C ILE A 166 -15.18 -6.97 -6.98
N ALA A 167 -14.27 -7.77 -6.45
CA ALA A 167 -12.83 -7.56 -6.58
C ALA A 167 -12.39 -7.53 -8.04
N HIS A 168 -12.87 -8.48 -8.86
CA HIS A 168 -12.57 -8.50 -10.30
C HIS A 168 -13.09 -7.26 -10.99
N LYS A 169 -14.34 -6.86 -10.71
CA LYS A 169 -14.94 -5.64 -11.26
C LYS A 169 -14.10 -4.41 -10.91
N LYS A 170 -13.81 -4.20 -9.62
CA LYS A 170 -13.10 -2.99 -9.14
C LYS A 170 -11.64 -2.93 -9.57
N LEU A 171 -10.91 -4.05 -9.50
CA LEU A 171 -9.48 -4.06 -9.74
C LEU A 171 -9.09 -4.28 -11.20
N ILE A 172 -9.95 -4.92 -11.99
CA ILE A 172 -9.64 -5.32 -13.38
C ILE A 172 -10.60 -4.68 -14.38
N GLN A 173 -11.92 -4.87 -14.24
CA GLN A 173 -12.88 -4.44 -15.25
C GLN A 173 -13.00 -2.92 -15.35
N GLU A 174 -13.19 -2.22 -14.24
CA GLU A 174 -13.32 -0.76 -14.20
C GLU A 174 -12.07 -0.04 -14.73
N PRO A 175 -10.83 -0.37 -14.33
CA PRO A 175 -9.65 0.27 -14.86
C PRO A 175 -9.21 -0.28 -16.24
N LYS A 176 -9.96 -1.19 -16.87
CA LYS A 176 -9.55 -1.89 -18.11
C LYS A 176 -9.20 -0.94 -19.25
N TYR A 177 -9.97 0.13 -19.45
CA TYR A 177 -9.67 1.10 -20.50
C TYR A 177 -8.30 1.78 -20.31
N ALA A 178 -7.96 2.14 -19.07
CA ALA A 178 -6.65 2.68 -18.74
C ALA A 178 -5.56 1.61 -18.90
N MET A 179 -5.82 0.39 -18.43
CA MET A 179 -4.92 -0.76 -18.54
C MET A 179 -4.53 -1.03 -20.00
N ASP A 180 -5.52 -1.16 -20.88
CA ASP A 180 -5.31 -1.50 -22.29
C ASP A 180 -4.48 -0.40 -22.98
N ALA A 181 -4.80 0.89 -22.73
CA ALA A 181 -4.06 2.01 -23.30
C ALA A 181 -2.62 2.12 -22.75
N MET A 182 -2.41 1.89 -21.45
CA MET A 182 -1.06 1.81 -20.86
C MET A 182 -0.28 0.64 -21.48
N ALA A 183 -0.93 -0.50 -21.69
CA ALA A 183 -0.30 -1.74 -22.16
C ALA A 183 0.29 -1.58 -23.56
N GLU A 184 -0.35 -0.80 -24.44
CA GLU A 184 0.16 -0.48 -25.78
C GLU A 184 1.59 0.09 -25.77
N THR A 185 2.00 0.76 -24.70
CA THR A 185 3.30 1.45 -24.62
C THR A 185 4.31 0.74 -23.73
N ALA A 186 3.85 -0.04 -22.74
CA ALA A 186 4.69 -0.52 -21.66
C ALA A 186 4.73 -2.05 -21.52
N CYS A 187 3.63 -2.75 -21.85
CA CYS A 187 3.45 -4.17 -21.51
C CYS A 187 4.56 -5.05 -22.10
N GLY A 188 4.83 -4.94 -23.41
CA GLY A 188 5.84 -5.79 -24.07
C GLY A 188 7.25 -5.68 -23.46
N TRP A 189 7.66 -4.47 -23.05
CA TRP A 189 8.96 -4.27 -22.39
C TRP A 189 8.95 -4.75 -20.95
N LEU A 190 7.87 -4.49 -20.21
CA LEU A 190 7.73 -4.93 -18.83
C LEU A 190 7.67 -6.45 -18.73
N GLN A 191 7.02 -7.15 -19.67
CA GLN A 191 7.02 -8.61 -19.73
C GLN A 191 8.43 -9.20 -19.87
N ILE A 192 9.35 -8.54 -20.60
CA ILE A 192 10.74 -8.99 -20.69
C ILE A 192 11.44 -8.87 -19.33
N LEU A 193 11.17 -7.80 -18.60
CA LEU A 193 11.81 -7.50 -17.31
C LEU A 193 11.17 -8.27 -16.14
N LEU A 194 9.85 -8.50 -16.22
CA LEU A 194 8.97 -9.12 -15.24
C LEU A 194 8.13 -10.20 -15.95
N PRO A 195 8.74 -11.35 -16.30
CA PRO A 195 8.13 -12.37 -17.18
C PRO A 195 7.09 -13.27 -16.50
N ASP A 196 7.01 -13.24 -15.18
CA ASP A 196 6.12 -14.12 -14.42
C ASP A 196 5.63 -13.45 -13.14
N VAL A 197 4.53 -14.01 -12.61
CA VAL A 197 3.85 -13.51 -11.40
C VAL A 197 4.78 -13.54 -10.19
N GLU A 198 5.68 -14.53 -10.12
CA GLU A 198 6.56 -14.71 -8.97
C GLU A 198 7.61 -13.60 -8.88
N LYS A 199 8.23 -13.21 -10.01
CA LYS A 199 9.14 -12.05 -10.03
C LYS A 199 8.42 -10.75 -9.69
N LEU A 200 7.19 -10.58 -10.17
CA LEU A 200 6.38 -9.41 -9.82
C LEU A 200 6.08 -9.40 -8.31
N ARG A 201 5.66 -10.52 -7.74
CA ARG A 201 5.41 -10.69 -6.30
C ARG A 201 6.64 -10.39 -5.46
N LEU A 202 7.80 -10.95 -5.82
CA LEU A 202 9.08 -10.69 -5.14
C LEU A 202 9.48 -9.21 -5.19
N MET A 203 9.15 -8.49 -6.26
CA MET A 203 9.37 -7.05 -6.34
C MET A 203 8.51 -6.29 -5.31
N TYR A 204 7.23 -6.67 -5.15
CA TYR A 204 6.34 -6.10 -4.14
C TYR A 204 6.79 -6.43 -2.71
N GLU A 205 7.25 -7.66 -2.47
CA GLU A 205 7.70 -8.11 -1.16
C GLU A 205 9.04 -7.49 -0.74
N SER A 206 10.03 -7.45 -1.63
CA SER A 206 11.38 -6.96 -1.32
C SER A 206 11.40 -5.51 -0.83
N LYS A 207 10.53 -4.66 -1.39
CA LYS A 207 10.40 -3.25 -1.00
C LYS A 207 9.65 -3.08 0.30
N THR A 208 8.65 -3.93 0.56
CA THR A 208 7.98 -4.04 1.86
C THR A 208 8.97 -4.43 2.95
N GLN A 209 9.77 -5.48 2.72
CA GLN A 209 10.80 -5.93 3.66
C GLN A 209 11.85 -4.84 3.90
N THR A 210 12.22 -4.07 2.88
CA THR A 210 13.18 -2.95 3.03
C THR A 210 12.60 -1.83 3.90
N ALA A 211 11.33 -1.46 3.69
CA ALA A 211 10.63 -0.47 4.50
C ALA A 211 10.48 -0.92 5.96
N CYS A 212 10.09 -2.18 6.18
CA CYS A 212 9.96 -2.76 7.52
C CYS A 212 11.30 -2.88 8.23
N LYS A 213 12.37 -3.31 7.55
CA LYS A 213 13.75 -3.30 8.09
C LYS A 213 14.20 -1.89 8.49
N LYS A 214 13.86 -0.88 7.69
CA LYS A 214 14.17 0.53 7.98
C LYS A 214 13.42 1.01 9.23
N CYS A 215 12.11 0.75 9.32
CA CYS A 215 11.30 1.12 10.48
C CYS A 215 11.72 0.37 11.75
N LEU A 216 12.10 -0.90 11.64
CA LEU A 216 12.71 -1.65 12.73
C LEU A 216 14.03 -1.02 13.19
N GLY A 217 14.84 -0.54 12.25
CA GLY A 217 16.05 0.22 12.54
C GLY A 217 15.75 1.49 13.35
N TYR A 218 14.70 2.23 12.97
CA TYR A 218 14.23 3.41 13.70
C TYR A 218 13.71 3.08 15.09
N LEU A 219 12.94 2.01 15.26
CA LEU A 219 12.48 1.55 16.57
C LEU A 219 13.66 1.16 17.47
N LYS A 220 14.63 0.39 16.93
CA LYS A 220 15.85 0.04 17.66
C LYS A 220 16.66 1.28 18.06
N GLN A 221 16.75 2.27 17.17
CA GLN A 221 17.42 3.55 17.46
C GLN A 221 16.67 4.33 18.55
N PHE A 222 15.34 4.36 18.50
CA PHE A 222 14.49 5.03 19.47
C PHE A 222 14.68 4.45 20.86
N ILE A 223 14.53 3.13 21.00
CA ILE A 223 14.69 2.41 22.28
C ILE A 223 16.09 2.65 22.87
N LYS A 224 17.14 2.59 22.04
CA LYS A 224 18.52 2.87 22.47
C LYS A 224 18.74 4.30 22.97
N GLY A 225 17.91 5.24 22.53
CA GLY A 225 18.00 6.66 22.91
C GLY A 225 17.17 7.05 24.13
N LEU A 226 16.40 6.12 24.71
CA LEU A 226 15.58 6.38 25.90
C LEU A 226 16.43 6.31 27.18
N ASP A 227 16.09 7.16 28.15
CA ASP A 227 16.60 7.02 29.53
C ASP A 227 15.83 5.93 30.29
N ASN A 228 16.29 5.59 31.51
CA ASN A 228 15.66 4.53 32.31
C ASN A 228 14.18 4.82 32.64
N ALA A 229 13.81 6.08 32.85
CA ALA A 229 12.43 6.44 33.17
C ALA A 229 11.51 6.23 31.96
N MET A 230 11.98 6.58 30.77
CA MET A 230 11.26 6.36 29.52
C MET A 230 11.25 4.89 29.10
N LEU A 231 12.32 4.13 29.38
CA LEU A 231 12.33 2.69 29.17
C LEU A 231 11.30 1.97 30.04
N GLN A 232 11.13 2.38 31.31
CA GLN A 232 10.08 1.84 32.17
C GLN A 232 8.69 2.12 31.61
N LYS A 233 8.44 3.35 31.13
CA LYS A 233 7.19 3.69 30.46
C LYS A 233 6.98 2.88 29.18
N PHE A 234 8.04 2.68 28.40
CA PHE A 234 8.00 1.88 27.18
C PHE A 234 7.63 0.43 27.48
N MET A 235 8.30 -0.19 28.46
CA MET A 235 7.98 -1.54 28.91
C MET A 235 6.53 -1.61 29.37
N ARG A 236 6.13 -0.73 30.30
CA ARG A 236 4.76 -0.70 30.82
C ARG A 236 3.70 -0.55 29.74
N TYR A 237 3.97 0.26 28.70
CA TYR A 237 3.03 0.46 27.61
C TYR A 237 2.90 -0.79 26.71
N PHE A 238 4.01 -1.35 26.26
CA PHE A 238 4.00 -2.42 25.26
C PHE A 238 3.83 -3.83 25.84
N THR A 239 4.11 -4.03 27.12
CA THR A 239 4.02 -5.33 27.79
C THR A 239 3.05 -5.34 28.97
N GLY A 240 2.44 -4.20 29.31
CA GLY A 240 1.57 -4.07 30.49
C GLY A 240 2.32 -4.10 31.82
N SER A 241 3.65 -4.22 31.82
CA SER A 241 4.49 -4.33 33.01
C SER A 241 5.83 -3.62 32.82
N ASP A 242 6.32 -2.94 33.85
CA ASP A 242 7.69 -2.41 33.90
C ASP A 242 8.71 -3.44 34.40
N LEU A 243 8.26 -4.66 34.75
CA LEU A 243 9.09 -5.79 35.14
C LEU A 243 9.44 -6.66 33.93
N ILE A 244 10.70 -7.13 33.88
CA ILE A 244 11.16 -8.10 32.87
C ILE A 244 10.61 -9.49 33.22
N CYS A 245 9.35 -9.74 32.87
CA CYS A 245 8.68 -11.04 33.06
C CYS A 245 8.58 -11.85 31.75
N MET A 246 9.23 -11.42 30.67
CA MET A 246 9.03 -11.93 29.32
C MET A 246 10.36 -12.22 28.61
N CYS A 247 10.39 -13.26 27.79
CA CYS A 247 11.60 -13.72 27.10
C CYS A 247 11.90 -12.95 25.81
N HIS A 248 10.86 -12.37 25.18
CA HIS A 248 10.94 -11.60 23.95
C HIS A 248 9.74 -10.66 23.82
N ILE A 249 9.87 -9.66 22.95
CA ILE A 249 8.77 -8.80 22.47
C ILE A 249 8.70 -9.05 20.97
N ASP A 250 7.54 -9.47 20.48
CA ASP A 250 7.33 -9.69 19.06
C ASP A 250 7.04 -8.38 18.35
N ILE A 251 7.41 -8.32 17.06
CA ILE A 251 7.14 -7.18 16.20
C ILE A 251 6.38 -7.68 14.99
N SER A 252 5.13 -7.27 14.89
CA SER A 252 4.33 -7.40 13.67
C SER A 252 4.39 -6.10 12.91
N PHE A 253 4.45 -6.20 11.60
CA PHE A 253 4.49 -5.05 10.72
C PHE A 253 3.12 -4.84 10.09
N ASN A 254 2.59 -3.64 10.23
CA ASN A 254 1.41 -3.20 9.48
C ASN A 254 1.80 -2.09 8.50
N ARG A 255 0.84 -1.62 7.70
CA ARG A 255 1.07 -0.55 6.71
C ARG A 255 0.27 0.70 6.99
N MET A 256 -0.21 0.90 8.21
CA MET A 256 -1.10 2.01 8.57
C MET A 256 -0.55 3.39 8.17
N VAL A 257 -1.43 4.30 7.76
CA VAL A 257 -1.10 5.69 7.35
C VAL A 257 -2.05 6.71 7.97
N GLY A 258 -1.70 8.00 7.88
CA GLY A 258 -2.57 9.07 8.37
C GLY A 258 -2.78 9.03 9.88
N LEU A 259 -4.01 9.35 10.33
CA LEU A 259 -4.37 9.38 11.75
C LEU A 259 -4.30 7.99 12.43
N ALA A 260 -4.37 6.91 11.65
CA ALA A 260 -4.29 5.55 12.15
C ALA A 260 -2.86 4.98 12.18
N LYS A 261 -1.85 5.78 11.80
CA LYS A 261 -0.42 5.43 11.82
C LYS A 261 0.19 5.46 13.24
N ALA A 262 -0.55 5.04 14.25
CA ALA A 262 -0.02 4.93 15.60
C ALA A 262 0.57 3.51 15.81
N PRO A 263 1.73 3.37 16.46
CA PRO A 263 2.19 2.09 16.99
C PRO A 263 1.16 1.53 17.97
N GLN A 264 0.80 0.25 17.83
CA GLN A 264 -0.17 -0.40 18.71
C GLN A 264 0.51 -1.47 19.57
N ALA A 265 -0.01 -1.65 20.78
CA ALA A 265 0.52 -2.55 21.79
C ALA A 265 -0.50 -3.64 22.10
N HIS A 266 -0.06 -4.90 22.01
CA HIS A 266 -0.83 -6.05 22.46
C HIS A 266 -0.11 -6.67 23.67
N THR A 267 -0.52 -6.26 24.87
CA THR A 267 0.20 -6.55 26.12
C THR A 267 0.12 -8.01 26.56
N CYS A 268 -0.92 -8.74 26.18
CA CYS A 268 -1.08 -10.17 26.49
C CYS A 268 -0.11 -11.09 25.72
N GLY A 269 0.36 -10.65 24.54
CA GLY A 269 1.19 -11.43 23.60
C GLY A 269 2.55 -10.79 23.30
N PRO A 270 3.13 -10.06 24.27
CA PRO A 270 3.87 -8.80 24.10
C PRO A 270 4.26 -8.49 22.65
N LEU A 271 3.29 -7.97 21.88
CA LEU A 271 3.44 -7.72 20.46
C LEU A 271 3.33 -6.21 20.18
N ILE A 272 4.33 -5.69 19.47
CA ILE A 272 4.32 -4.33 18.92
C ILE A 272 3.90 -4.40 17.47
N GLU A 273 2.79 -3.76 17.15
CA GLU A 273 2.43 -3.50 15.76
C GLU A 273 3.07 -2.21 15.27
N LEU A 274 4.07 -2.35 14.39
CA LEU A 274 4.85 -1.25 13.86
C LEU A 274 4.47 -0.95 12.39
N PRO A 275 3.96 0.25 12.09
CA PRO A 275 3.77 0.69 10.72
C PRO A 275 5.10 0.75 9.94
N CYS A 276 5.20 0.06 8.80
CA CYS A 276 6.36 0.17 7.89
C CYS A 276 6.37 1.48 7.08
N THR A 277 5.45 2.41 7.37
CA THR A 277 5.22 3.64 6.61
C THR A 277 5.95 4.84 7.17
N TYR A 278 6.75 4.68 8.23
CA TYR A 278 7.63 5.73 8.75
C TYR A 278 8.68 6.14 7.72
N ARG A 279 8.61 7.40 7.28
CA ARG A 279 9.49 7.96 6.25
C ARG A 279 10.85 8.31 6.84
N SER A 280 10.87 8.68 8.12
CA SER A 280 12.06 9.15 8.83
C SER A 280 12.05 8.76 10.32
N TYR A 281 13.23 8.75 10.95
CA TYR A 281 13.37 8.53 12.38
C TYR A 281 12.65 9.59 13.23
N PRO A 282 12.74 10.91 12.93
CA PRO A 282 12.02 11.93 13.70
C PRO A 282 10.50 11.73 13.73
N GLU A 283 9.90 11.29 12.63
CA GLU A 283 8.48 10.97 12.54
C GLU A 283 8.11 9.83 13.51
N LEU A 284 8.86 8.72 13.48
CA LEU A 284 8.66 7.61 14.42
C LEU A 284 8.83 8.08 15.87
N ARG A 285 9.90 8.84 16.14
CA ARG A 285 10.19 9.34 17.49
C ARG A 285 9.06 10.22 18.01
N GLN A 286 8.48 11.07 17.17
CA GLN A 286 7.38 11.95 17.57
C GLN A 286 6.16 11.14 18.03
N ASP A 287 5.74 10.14 17.26
CA ASP A 287 4.59 9.31 17.60
C ASP A 287 4.84 8.47 18.86
N PHE A 288 6.01 7.83 18.94
CA PHE A 288 6.36 7.03 20.11
C PHE A 288 6.52 7.89 21.38
N MET A 289 7.11 9.10 21.29
CA MET A 289 7.18 10.00 22.45
C MET A 289 5.78 10.46 22.86
N ALA A 290 4.92 10.83 21.91
CA ALA A 290 3.55 11.20 22.22
C ALA A 290 2.81 10.08 22.97
N ILE A 291 3.04 8.82 22.59
CA ILE A 291 2.52 7.65 23.30
C ILE A 291 3.06 7.56 24.73
N LEU A 292 4.39 7.61 24.92
CA LEU A 292 5.01 7.49 26.25
C LEU A 292 4.69 8.66 27.19
N GLU A 293 4.41 9.83 26.61
CA GLU A 293 3.98 11.03 27.33
C GLU A 293 2.47 11.01 27.63
N SER A 294 1.68 10.34 26.79
CA SER A 294 0.27 10.10 27.05
C SER A 294 0.14 9.13 28.23
N HIS A 295 -0.52 9.57 29.30
CA HIS A 295 -0.74 8.74 30.50
C HIS A 295 -1.88 7.72 30.30
N ARG A 296 -2.26 7.42 29.05
CA ARG A 296 -3.38 6.54 28.70
C ARG A 296 -2.84 5.20 28.22
N LEU A 297 -2.93 4.20 29.08
CA LEU A 297 -2.94 2.81 28.62
C LEU A 297 -4.35 2.57 28.08
N ASN A 298 -4.51 2.52 26.76
CA ASN A 298 -5.71 1.90 26.19
C ASN A 298 -5.55 0.40 26.44
N MET A 299 -6.09 -0.06 27.57
CA MET A 299 -6.17 -1.48 27.87
C MET A 299 -7.50 -1.98 27.32
N ASP A 300 -7.45 -2.63 26.16
CA ASP A 300 -8.57 -3.47 25.73
C ASP A 300 -8.46 -4.79 26.50
N ILE A 301 -9.41 -4.97 27.42
CA ILE A 301 -9.68 -6.25 28.07
C ILE A 301 -10.72 -6.92 27.18
N VAL A 302 -10.33 -7.98 26.48
CA VAL A 302 -11.25 -8.91 25.80
C VAL A 302 -11.72 -9.95 26.82
#